data_AF-A0A7C7JWR6-F1
#
_entry.id   AF-A0A7C7JWR6-F1
#
_cell.length_a   1.000
_cell.length_b   1.000
_cell.length_c   1.000
_cell.angle_alpha   90.00
_cell.angle_beta   90.00
_cell.angle_gamma   90.00
#
_symmetry.space_group_name_H-M   'P 1'
#
loop_
_entity.id
_entity.type
_entity.pdbx_description
1 polymer ?
#
loop_
_entity_poly.entity_id
_entity_poly.type
_entity_poly.pdbx_seq_one_letter_code
_entity_poly.pdbx_strand_id
1 'polypeptide(L)'
;PNGVIGKSVVVGRHSSIIQVISDVNFRLSVQVMPSGARGILSWVYGDLCEIREVQKNSEINIGDRVLTSGFSDIFPKNLPVGEVTGIREERGSYQKIVSVRFAENLGSLINIFVITKQNDEVE
;
A
#
# COMPACT_ATOMS: atom_id res chain seq x y z
N PRO A 1 -11.28 0.65 10.49
CA PRO A 1 -9.94 1.13 10.08
C PRO A 1 -9.88 1.27 8.56
N ASN A 2 -9.68 2.48 8.07
CA ASN A 2 -9.96 2.80 6.68
C ASN A 2 -8.75 2.65 5.74
N GLY A 3 -7.53 2.54 6.29
CA GLY A 3 -6.35 2.30 5.47
C GLY A 3 -5.05 2.23 6.26
N VAL A 4 -4.00 1.81 5.57
CA VAL A 4 -2.61 1.93 6.05
C VAL A 4 -2.16 3.39 5.95
N ILE A 5 -1.68 3.95 7.05
CA ILE A 5 -1.17 5.34 7.10
C ILE A 5 0.36 5.44 7.14
N GLY A 6 1.06 4.37 7.50
CA GLY A 6 2.51 4.38 7.69
C GLY A 6 3.05 3.18 8.46
N LYS A 7 4.33 3.24 8.82
CA LYS A 7 5.02 2.24 9.66
C LYS A 7 5.81 2.93 10.77
N SER A 8 5.95 2.26 11.92
CA SER A 8 6.85 2.74 12.96
C SER A 8 8.30 2.61 12.54
N VAL A 9 9.10 3.66 12.76
CA VAL A 9 10.55 3.66 12.51
C VAL A 9 11.35 3.74 13.80
N VAL A 10 10.78 4.34 14.85
CA VAL A 10 11.36 4.40 16.19
C VAL A 10 10.24 4.15 17.19
N VAL A 11 10.48 3.22 18.11
CA VAL A 11 9.56 2.89 19.20
C VAL A 11 10.20 3.29 20.53
N GLY A 12 9.61 4.27 21.20
CA GLY A 12 9.94 4.63 22.59
C GLY A 12 8.94 4.03 23.57
N ARG A 13 9.13 4.31 24.87
CA ARG A 13 8.28 3.75 25.93
C ARG A 13 6.82 4.24 25.86
N HIS A 14 6.61 5.51 25.49
CA HIS A 14 5.29 6.15 25.49
C HIS A 14 4.97 6.85 24.16
N SER A 15 5.89 6.82 23.20
CA SER A 15 5.74 7.49 21.91
C SER A 15 6.46 6.69 20.83
N SER A 16 6.05 6.91 19.59
CA SER A 16 6.69 6.30 18.42
C SER A 16 6.76 7.31 17.30
N ILE A 17 7.79 7.20 16.47
CA ILE A 17 7.92 7.98 15.24
C ILE A 17 7.41 7.09 14.11
N ILE A 18 6.48 7.63 13.31
CA ILE A 18 5.88 6.93 12.17
C ILE A 18 6.42 7.54 10.88
N GLN A 19 6.91 6.70 9.98
CA GLN A 19 7.09 7.07 8.58
C GLN A 19 5.76 6.91 7.88
N VAL A 20 5.18 8.03 7.44
CA VAL A 20 3.87 8.08 6.79
C VAL A 20 3.93 7.62 5.33
N ILE A 21 2.80 7.16 4.80
CA ILE A 21 2.66 6.70 3.42
C ILE A 21 3.02 7.77 2.38
N SER A 22 2.86 9.05 2.74
CA SER A 22 3.20 10.20 1.89
C SER A 22 4.68 10.60 1.92
N ASP A 23 5.54 9.85 2.61
CA ASP A 23 6.99 10.02 2.50
C ASP A 23 7.48 9.42 1.17
N VAL A 24 8.30 10.17 0.42
CA VAL A 24 8.88 9.75 -0.87
C VAL A 24 9.72 8.47 -0.79
N ASN A 25 10.23 8.13 0.40
CA ASN A 25 10.99 6.91 0.69
C ASN A 25 10.11 5.78 1.24
N PHE A 26 8.83 6.03 1.50
CA PHE A 26 7.91 4.98 1.94
C PHE A 26 7.65 3.99 0.79
N ARG A 27 7.73 2.70 1.10
CA ARG A 27 7.44 1.61 0.18
C ARG A 27 6.54 0.62 0.88
N LEU A 28 5.48 0.20 0.19
CA LEU A 28 4.51 -0.76 0.70
C LEU A 28 4.29 -1.86 -0.33
N SER A 29 4.47 -3.12 0.07
CA SER A 29 4.12 -4.23 -0.80
C SER A 29 2.60 -4.41 -0.81
N VAL A 30 2.03 -4.34 -2.00
CA VAL A 30 0.57 -4.37 -2.21
C VAL A 30 0.18 -5.44 -3.21
N GLN A 31 -1.09 -5.83 -3.17
CA GLN A 31 -1.75 -6.66 -4.15
C GLN A 31 -3.03 -5.97 -4.63
N VAL A 32 -3.32 -6.09 -5.91
CA VAL A 32 -4.55 -5.61 -6.54
C VAL A 32 -5.55 -6.76 -6.61
N MET A 33 -6.79 -6.52 -6.21
CA MET A 33 -7.87 -7.51 -6.21
C MET A 33 -8.90 -7.17 -7.30
N PRO A 34 -9.40 -8.16 -8.06
CA PRO A 34 -9.34 -9.59 -7.76
C PRO A 34 -8.15 -10.37 -8.34
N SER A 35 -7.34 -9.76 -9.20
CA SER A 35 -6.30 -10.50 -9.94
C SER A 35 -5.15 -11.03 -9.08
N GLY A 36 -4.97 -10.50 -7.87
CA GLY A 36 -3.85 -10.85 -7.00
C GLY A 36 -2.52 -10.29 -7.48
N ALA A 37 -2.53 -9.40 -8.48
CA ALA A 37 -1.34 -8.80 -9.05
C ALA A 37 -0.58 -8.01 -7.99
N ARG A 38 0.72 -8.32 -7.82
CA ARG A 38 1.55 -7.71 -6.78
C ARG A 38 2.43 -6.61 -7.34
N GLY A 39 2.80 -5.68 -6.48
CA GLY A 39 3.78 -4.65 -6.77
C GLY A 39 4.16 -3.84 -5.55
N ILE A 40 4.96 -2.81 -5.77
CA ILE A 40 5.44 -1.91 -4.73
C ILE A 40 4.79 -0.55 -4.92
N LEU A 41 4.06 -0.11 -3.90
CA LEU A 41 3.41 1.19 -3.85
C LEU A 41 4.38 2.26 -3.30
N SER A 42 4.39 3.42 -3.97
CA SER A 42 5.06 4.65 -3.54
C SER A 42 4.15 5.85 -3.75
N TRP A 43 4.21 6.82 -2.85
CA TRP A 43 3.48 8.08 -3.01
C TRP A 43 4.08 8.99 -4.08
N VAL A 44 3.23 9.79 -4.73
CA VAL A 44 3.63 10.75 -5.76
C VAL A 44 3.31 12.18 -5.33
N TYR A 45 2.03 12.51 -5.14
CA TYR A 45 1.57 13.80 -4.64
C TYR A 45 0.13 13.68 -4.11
N GLY A 46 -0.25 14.53 -3.16
CA GLY A 46 -1.63 14.56 -2.63
C GLY A 46 -2.07 13.19 -2.12
N ASP A 47 -3.14 12.65 -2.71
CA ASP A 47 -3.67 11.31 -2.45
C ASP A 47 -3.29 10.26 -3.52
N LEU A 48 -2.42 10.63 -4.46
CA LEU A 48 -1.98 9.78 -5.56
C LEU A 48 -0.72 8.99 -5.20
N CYS A 49 -0.82 7.69 -5.40
CA CYS A 49 0.27 6.73 -5.34
C CYS A 49 0.43 6.01 -6.69
N GLU A 50 1.59 5.42 -6.89
CA GLU A 50 1.87 4.50 -8.00
C GLU A 50 2.30 3.14 -7.44
N ILE A 51 1.79 2.08 -8.05
CA ILE A 51 2.31 0.73 -7.91
C ILE A 51 3.20 0.43 -9.11
N ARG A 52 4.43 0.02 -8.83
CA ARG A 52 5.41 -0.44 -9.81
C ARG A 52 5.66 -1.94 -9.63
N GLU A 53 6.43 -2.52 -10.55
CA GLU A 53 6.77 -3.96 -10.56
C GLU A 53 5.58 -4.89 -10.80
N VAL A 54 4.47 -4.34 -11.33
CA VAL A 54 3.29 -5.13 -11.69
C VAL A 54 3.53 -5.79 -13.05
N GLN A 55 3.38 -7.11 -13.13
CA GLN A 55 3.58 -7.84 -14.38
C GLN A 55 2.59 -7.38 -15.46
N LYS A 56 3.08 -7.21 -16.70
CA LYS A 56 2.27 -6.67 -17.80
C LYS A 56 1.06 -7.53 -18.20
N ASN A 57 1.13 -8.83 -18.02
CA ASN A 57 0.03 -9.77 -18.25
C ASN A 57 -1.02 -9.77 -17.13
N SER A 58 -0.83 -9.01 -16.05
CA SER A 58 -1.83 -8.90 -14.98
C SER A 58 -3.07 -8.17 -15.47
N GLU A 59 -4.23 -8.78 -15.22
CA GLU A 59 -5.54 -8.19 -15.46
C GLU A 59 -5.87 -7.23 -14.31
N ILE A 60 -5.91 -5.93 -14.59
CA ILE A 60 -6.23 -4.90 -13.61
C ILE A 60 -7.20 -3.94 -14.27
N ASN A 61 -8.21 -3.52 -13.53
CA ASN A 61 -9.21 -2.56 -13.96
C ASN A 61 -9.22 -1.32 -13.06
N ILE A 62 -9.66 -0.20 -13.61
CA ILE A 62 -10.00 0.98 -12.80
C ILE A 62 -11.13 0.59 -11.86
N GLY A 63 -11.01 0.97 -10.59
CA GLY A 63 -11.94 0.55 -9.53
C GLY A 63 -11.49 -0.67 -8.73
N ASP A 64 -10.45 -1.38 -9.18
CA ASP A 64 -9.91 -2.52 -8.44
C ASP A 64 -9.35 -2.07 -7.10
N ARG A 65 -9.56 -2.90 -6.08
CA ARG A 65 -9.12 -2.62 -4.71
C ARG A 65 -7.65 -2.95 -4.54
N VAL A 66 -6.94 -2.09 -3.82
CA VAL A 66 -5.53 -2.29 -3.46
C VAL A 66 -5.42 -2.59 -1.99
N LEU A 67 -4.82 -3.73 -1.67
CA LEU A 67 -4.60 -4.23 -0.31
C LEU A 67 -3.12 -4.46 -0.04
N THR A 68 -2.71 -4.55 1.22
CA THR A 68 -1.37 -5.05 1.57
C THR A 68 -1.22 -6.51 1.15
N SER A 69 -0.06 -6.84 0.57
CA SER A 69 0.21 -8.18 0.03
C SER A 69 0.51 -9.23 1.10
N GLY A 70 0.95 -8.79 2.28
CA GLY A 70 1.52 -9.65 3.32
C GLY A 70 2.91 -10.20 2.98
N PHE A 71 3.58 -9.70 1.94
CA PHE A 71 4.92 -10.16 1.54
C PHE A 71 6.04 -9.54 2.36
N SER A 72 5.73 -8.54 3.20
CA SER A 72 6.67 -7.93 4.14
C SER A 72 6.33 -8.35 5.55
N ASP A 73 7.34 -8.60 6.38
CA ASP A 73 7.18 -8.87 7.82
C ASP A 73 6.61 -7.68 8.62
N ILE A 74 6.48 -6.51 7.97
CA ILE A 74 6.04 -5.25 8.61
C ILE A 74 4.51 -5.10 8.56
N PHE A 75 3.87 -5.52 7.47
CA PHE A 75 2.45 -5.29 7.24
C PHE A 75 1.71 -6.61 7.10
N PRO A 76 0.66 -6.85 7.90
CA PRO A 76 -0.18 -8.02 7.71
C PRO A 76 -0.87 -7.95 6.36
N LYS A 77 -1.25 -9.11 5.83
CA LYS A 77 -1.97 -9.22 4.57
C LYS A 77 -3.39 -8.62 4.67
N ASN A 78 -3.91 -8.13 3.54
CA ASN A 78 -5.31 -7.73 3.35
C ASN A 78 -5.76 -6.45 4.08
N LEU A 79 -4.85 -5.58 4.50
CA LEU A 79 -5.23 -4.23 4.94
C LEU A 79 -5.59 -3.36 3.74
N PRO A 80 -6.67 -2.55 3.82
CA PRO A 80 -7.03 -1.63 2.75
C PRO A 80 -5.95 -0.56 2.56
N VAL A 81 -5.68 -0.22 1.30
CA VAL A 81 -4.74 0.85 0.93
C VAL A 81 -5.43 1.89 0.07
N GLY A 82 -6.11 1.48 -1.00
CA GLY A 82 -6.73 2.39 -1.94
C GLY A 82 -7.44 1.71 -3.10
N GLU A 83 -7.67 2.47 -4.16
CA GLU A 83 -8.38 2.04 -5.36
C GLU A 83 -7.61 2.44 -6.63
N VAL A 84 -7.60 1.57 -7.63
CA VAL A 84 -6.95 1.83 -8.91
C VAL A 84 -7.68 2.94 -9.67
N THR A 85 -6.95 3.98 -10.05
CA THR A 85 -7.47 5.14 -10.80
C THR A 85 -6.90 5.24 -12.21
N GLY A 86 -5.85 4.50 -12.54
CA GLY A 86 -5.25 4.53 -13.86
C GLY A 86 -4.22 3.42 -14.07
N ILE A 87 -3.97 3.09 -15.32
CA ILE A 87 -3.03 2.05 -15.73
C ILE A 87 -2.21 2.60 -16.89
N ARG A 88 -0.89 2.55 -16.77
CA ARG A 88 0.05 3.03 -17.77
C ARG A 88 1.02 1.92 -18.15
N GLU A 89 1.08 1.63 -19.45
CA GLU A 89 2.03 0.68 -20.00
C GLU A 89 3.08 1.40 -20.84
N GLU A 90 4.35 1.13 -20.57
CA GLU A 90 5.46 1.69 -21.34
C GLU A 90 5.88 0.71 -22.45
N ARG A 91 6.12 1.25 -23.66
CA ARG A 91 6.59 0.43 -24.78
C ARG A 91 7.97 -0.16 -24.44
N GLY A 92 8.14 -1.46 -24.63
CA GLY A 92 9.37 -2.18 -24.30
C GLY A 92 9.51 -2.58 -22.83
N SER A 93 8.58 -2.19 -21.94
CA SER A 93 8.56 -2.67 -20.56
C SER A 93 7.78 -3.97 -20.42
N TYR A 94 8.27 -4.86 -19.55
CA TYR A 94 7.58 -6.08 -19.08
C TYR A 94 6.68 -5.81 -17.86
N GLN A 95 6.65 -4.57 -17.39
CA GLN A 95 5.87 -4.13 -16.25
C GLN A 95 4.89 -3.03 -16.65
N LYS A 96 3.79 -2.91 -15.90
CA LYS A 96 2.89 -1.76 -15.96
C LYS A 96 2.97 -0.95 -14.69
N ILE A 97 2.60 0.33 -14.79
CA ILE A 97 2.50 1.25 -13.66
C ILE A 97 1.02 1.45 -13.39
N VAL A 98 0.61 1.28 -12.14
CA VAL A 98 -0.80 1.40 -11.73
C VAL A 98 -0.93 2.61 -10.82
N SER A 99 -1.74 3.58 -11.23
CA SER A 99 -2.07 4.74 -10.41
C SER A 99 -3.17 4.36 -9.41
N VAL A 100 -3.00 4.78 -8.15
CA VAL A 100 -3.87 4.42 -7.04
C VAL A 100 -4.20 5.67 -6.24
N ARG A 101 -5.46 5.84 -5.87
CA ARG A 101 -5.86 6.83 -4.86
C ARG A 101 -5.93 6.13 -3.51
N PHE A 102 -5.13 6.57 -2.54
CA PHE A 102 -5.18 5.96 -1.21
C PHE A 102 -6.36 6.52 -0.40
N ALA A 103 -6.91 5.72 0.51
CA ALA A 103 -8.25 5.94 1.06
C ALA A 103 -8.37 7.07 2.10
N GLU A 104 -7.26 7.53 2.70
CA GLU A 104 -7.29 8.30 3.94
C GLU A 104 -6.85 9.76 3.79
N ASN A 105 -7.50 10.67 4.54
CA ASN A 105 -6.98 12.02 4.71
C ASN A 105 -6.01 12.06 5.90
N LEU A 106 -4.71 12.08 5.59
CA LEU A 106 -3.64 12.13 6.61
C LEU A 106 -3.67 13.41 7.46
N GLY A 107 -4.32 14.48 7.00
CA GLY A 107 -4.38 15.77 7.69
C GLY A 107 -5.38 15.86 8.84
N SER A 108 -6.26 14.87 9.01
CA SER A 108 -7.33 14.89 10.02
C SER A 108 -7.33 13.65 10.93
N LEU A 109 -6.18 13.01 11.10
CA LEU A 109 -6.05 11.81 11.94
C LEU A 109 -6.11 12.18 13.43
N ILE A 110 -7.14 11.67 14.14
CA ILE A 110 -7.28 11.83 15.60
C ILE A 110 -6.81 10.57 16.34
N ASN A 111 -7.20 9.40 15.83
CA ASN A 111 -6.90 8.10 16.43
C ASN A 111 -6.28 7.18 15.40
N ILE A 112 -5.27 6.42 15.81
CA ILE A 112 -4.61 5.41 14.97
C ILE A 112 -4.52 4.09 15.73
N PHE A 113 -4.50 3.00 14.95
CA PHE A 113 -4.25 1.66 15.48
C PHE A 113 -2.82 1.25 15.13
N VAL A 114 -2.09 0.71 16.11
CA VAL A 114 -0.77 0.12 15.90
C VAL A 114 -0.92 -1.39 15.93
N ILE A 115 -0.47 -2.05 14.87
CA ILE A 115 -0.43 -3.50 14.78
C ILE A 115 0.95 -3.93 15.27
N THR A 116 1.01 -4.66 16.38
CA THR A 116 2.27 -5.05 17.05
C THR A 116 2.66 -6.50 16.82
N LYS A 117 1.70 -7.37 16.50
CA LYS A 117 1.93 -8.79 16.21
C LYS A 117 0.78 -9.33 15.37
N GLN A 118 1.11 -10.13 14.36
CA GLN A 118 0.14 -11.01 13.71
C GLN A 118 0.37 -12.40 14.34
N ASN A 119 -0.66 -13.00 14.93
CA ASN A 119 -0.57 -14.41 15.30
C ASN A 119 -0.64 -15.20 13.99
N ASP A 120 0.48 -15.76 13.57
CA ASP A 120 0.49 -16.81 12.55
C ASP A 120 -0.03 -18.09 13.22
N GLU A 121 -1.35 -18.20 13.36
CA GLU A 121 -1.98 -19.51 13.55
C GLU A 121 -1.88 -20.25 12.22
N VAL A 122 -0.79 -21.01 12.07
CA VAL A 122 -0.70 -22.09 11.12
C VAL A 122 -1.33 -23.30 11.80
N GLU A 123 -2.62 -23.52 11.56
CA GLU A 123 -3.22 -24.86 11.62
C GLU A 123 -3.09 -25.55 10.25
#